data_AF-A0A959WRI1-F1
#
_entry.id   AF-A0A959WRI1-F1
#
_cell.length_a   1.000
_cell.length_b   1.000
_cell.length_c   1.000
_cell.angle_alpha   90.00
_cell.angle_beta   90.00
_cell.angle_gamma   90.00
#
_symmetry.space_group_name_H-M   'P 1'
#
loop_
_entity.id
_entity.type
_entity.pdbx_description
1 polymer ?
#
loop_
_entity_poly.entity_id
_entity_poly.type
_entity_poly.pdbx_seq_one_letter_code
_entity_poly.pdbx_strand_id
1 'polypeptide(L)'
;MAGPITDNLHAPRRGLTALAVAIAALVVGLALVASAPAEDLDAKLDSKKSELESAKDRKGVLTTEISRYNDQIDQLTGEVAALRTREAAVQQQLDQAEAELAAEQHDLRILRERLARTVKALEDRLVDIYMADEPTAISVVLESDGYDDALSRYEYLQRIEDRNSEIVGRVRDLRDDTAATVARVRATRDSIAAKRAELARTRQELEAREAQLDAARARSRNALARVDDHVDHLEDDVSDIEKKIQQQLMAASGVTALPAGPVQGGQAGFIWPVNGPIVSGFGMRWGRMHNGVDIAVPAGTPIRAAKDGTIAFAESEAESGGYGNFTCIDHGGGLATCYAHQSSFAITSGSVQQGDVIGYVGCTGHCYGDHLHFEVRINGSAVDPMGYL
;
A
#
# COMPACT_ATOMS: atom_id res chain seq x y z
N MET A 1 -89.46 -63.02 56.80
CA MET A 1 -90.36 -62.35 57.77
C MET A 1 -90.07 -60.86 57.63
N ALA A 2 -90.83 -60.17 56.78
CA ALA A 2 -92.04 -59.41 57.13
C ALA A 2 -91.67 -58.05 57.74
N GLY A 3 -91.97 -56.97 57.00
CA GLY A 3 -91.86 -55.56 57.44
C GLY A 3 -92.82 -55.24 58.60
N PRO A 4 -92.93 -53.98 59.07
CA PRO A 4 -93.46 -52.85 58.26
C PRO A 4 -92.86 -51.44 58.63
N ILE A 5 -93.00 -50.38 57.78
CA ILE A 5 -93.89 -49.18 57.89
C ILE A 5 -93.57 -48.30 59.14
N THR A 6 -93.32 -46.97 59.15
CA THR A 6 -93.81 -45.76 58.42
C THR A 6 -92.91 -44.54 58.79
N ASP A 7 -92.74 -43.59 57.85
CA ASP A 7 -93.03 -42.13 57.91
C ASP A 7 -92.81 -41.34 59.24
N ASN A 8 -92.33 -40.09 59.32
CA ASN A 8 -92.22 -38.97 58.35
C ASN A 8 -91.44 -37.79 59.01
N LEU A 9 -91.13 -36.75 58.21
CA LEU A 9 -90.83 -35.33 58.54
C LEU A 9 -89.39 -34.77 58.39
N HIS A 10 -89.25 -33.99 57.30
CA HIS A 10 -88.65 -32.64 57.18
C HIS A 10 -87.11 -32.41 57.21
N ALA A 11 -86.51 -32.45 56.00
CA ALA A 11 -85.83 -31.35 55.26
C ALA A 11 -84.60 -30.60 55.86
N PRO A 12 -83.80 -29.85 55.04
CA PRO A 12 -83.21 -30.16 53.72
C PRO A 12 -81.73 -29.69 53.56
N ARG A 13 -81.08 -30.04 52.42
CA ARG A 13 -80.19 -29.22 51.53
C ARG A 13 -79.17 -30.16 50.83
N ARG A 14 -79.34 -30.48 49.53
CA ARG A 14 -78.92 -29.73 48.31
C ARG A 14 -77.41 -29.40 48.33
N GLY A 15 -76.59 -29.69 47.32
CA GLY A 15 -76.80 -30.28 46.00
C GLY A 15 -75.49 -30.26 45.19
N LEU A 16 -75.39 -31.23 44.29
CA LEU A 16 -74.62 -31.40 43.04
C LEU A 16 -73.78 -30.23 42.44
N THR A 17 -72.52 -30.59 42.13
CA THR A 17 -71.73 -30.43 40.87
C THR A 17 -71.81 -29.13 40.02
N ALA A 18 -70.63 -28.54 39.72
CA ALA A 18 -69.97 -28.52 38.39
C ALA A 18 -69.03 -27.31 38.14
N LEU A 19 -67.88 -27.59 37.48
CA LEU A 19 -67.15 -26.81 36.46
C LEU A 19 -66.37 -25.49 36.77
N ALA A 20 -65.18 -25.41 36.14
CA ALA A 20 -64.46 -24.25 35.56
C ALA A 20 -63.47 -23.39 36.39
N VAL A 21 -62.18 -23.52 36.02
CA VAL A 21 -61.17 -22.52 35.59
C VAL A 21 -61.09 -21.11 36.24
N ALA A 22 -59.85 -20.75 36.60
CA ALA A 22 -59.18 -19.43 36.60
C ALA A 22 -59.04 -18.57 37.88
N ILE A 23 -57.75 -18.41 38.27
CA ILE A 23 -57.00 -17.15 38.57
C ILE A 23 -57.44 -16.31 39.80
N ALA A 24 -56.55 -16.17 40.80
CA ALA A 24 -55.91 -14.89 41.22
C ALA A 24 -55.32 -14.90 42.65
N ALA A 25 -54.00 -14.65 42.72
CA ALA A 25 -53.29 -13.66 43.56
C ALA A 25 -53.06 -13.80 45.10
N LEU A 26 -51.87 -13.30 45.49
CA LEU A 26 -51.35 -12.82 46.81
C LEU A 26 -50.81 -13.91 47.77
N VAL A 27 -49.58 -13.90 48.32
CA VAL A 27 -48.75 -12.82 48.92
C VAL A 27 -47.25 -13.19 48.94
N VAL A 28 -46.42 -12.41 48.24
CA VAL A 28 -45.19 -11.68 48.69
C VAL A 28 -44.33 -12.26 49.82
N GLY A 29 -43.05 -12.49 49.51
CA GLY A 29 -41.96 -12.81 50.44
C GLY A 29 -40.57 -12.55 49.86
N LEU A 30 -40.32 -11.28 49.49
CA LEU A 30 -39.05 -10.55 49.47
C LEU A 30 -37.73 -11.33 49.20
N ALA A 31 -37.29 -11.30 47.94
CA ALA A 31 -35.89 -11.08 47.59
C ALA A 31 -35.85 -10.15 46.37
N LEU A 32 -35.80 -8.83 46.62
CA LEU A 32 -35.42 -7.87 45.59
C LEU A 32 -33.94 -8.08 45.28
N VAL A 33 -33.65 -8.94 44.30
CA VAL A 33 -32.52 -8.70 43.42
C VAL A 33 -33.10 -7.91 42.26
N ALA A 34 -32.81 -6.61 42.22
CA ALA A 34 -33.01 -5.83 41.02
C ALA A 34 -32.09 -6.43 39.93
N SER A 35 -32.62 -7.40 39.18
CA SER A 35 -32.03 -7.73 37.89
C SER A 35 -32.20 -6.48 37.04
N ALA A 36 -31.12 -5.73 36.86
CA ALA A 36 -30.97 -4.89 35.68
C ALA A 36 -31.46 -5.70 34.47
N PRO A 37 -32.13 -5.09 33.48
CA PRO A 37 -32.48 -5.82 32.27
C PRO A 37 -31.21 -6.51 31.81
N ALA A 38 -31.22 -7.85 31.75
CA ALA A 38 -30.11 -8.61 31.22
C ALA A 38 -29.91 -8.01 29.83
N GLU A 39 -28.81 -7.29 29.67
CA GLU A 39 -28.43 -6.69 28.40
C GLU A 39 -28.45 -7.84 27.40
N ASP A 40 -29.26 -7.75 26.34
CA ASP A 40 -29.40 -8.83 25.36
C ASP A 40 -28.11 -8.88 24.53
N LEU A 41 -27.11 -9.52 25.12
CA LEU A 41 -25.77 -9.62 24.57
C LEU A 41 -25.78 -10.46 23.29
N ASP A 42 -26.71 -11.42 23.17
CA ASP A 42 -26.90 -12.21 21.96
C ASP A 42 -27.39 -11.32 20.81
N ALA A 43 -28.41 -10.47 21.02
CA ALA A 43 -28.85 -9.51 20.00
C ALA A 43 -27.76 -8.48 19.65
N LYS A 44 -26.96 -8.03 20.62
CA LYS A 44 -25.81 -7.15 20.36
C LYS A 44 -24.71 -7.85 19.57
N LEU A 45 -24.45 -9.12 19.88
CA LEU A 45 -23.46 -9.94 19.18
C LEU A 45 -23.86 -10.14 17.73
N ASP A 46 -25.12 -10.47 17.47
CA ASP A 46 -25.65 -10.63 16.11
C ASP A 46 -25.57 -9.31 15.32
N SER A 47 -25.92 -8.18 15.95
CA SER A 47 -25.76 -6.86 15.34
C SER A 47 -24.31 -6.58 14.98
N LYS A 48 -23.38 -6.80 15.91
CA LYS A 48 -21.94 -6.55 15.69
C LYS A 48 -21.31 -7.50 14.67
N LYS A 49 -21.76 -8.75 14.61
CA LYS A 49 -21.36 -9.72 13.57
C LYS A 49 -21.87 -9.31 12.20
N SER A 50 -23.10 -8.81 12.10
CA SER A 50 -23.62 -8.26 10.84
C SER A 50 -22.86 -7.01 10.41
N GLU A 51 -22.48 -6.13 11.35
CA GLU A 51 -21.63 -4.96 11.06
C GLU A 51 -20.24 -5.39 10.58
N LEU A 52 -19.62 -6.37 11.24
CA LEU A 52 -18.31 -6.93 10.88
C LEU A 52 -18.32 -7.58 9.49
N GLU A 53 -19.34 -8.37 9.17
CA GLU A 53 -19.49 -8.98 7.84
C GLU A 53 -19.64 -7.91 6.76
N SER A 54 -20.47 -6.89 7.01
CA SER A 54 -20.62 -5.76 6.09
C SER A 54 -19.31 -4.97 5.92
N ALA A 55 -18.51 -4.81 6.97
CA ALA A 55 -17.19 -4.19 6.91
C ALA A 55 -16.17 -5.03 6.12
N LYS A 56 -16.19 -6.37 6.28
CA LYS A 56 -15.37 -7.32 5.52
C LYS A 56 -15.75 -7.38 4.04
N ASP A 57 -17.04 -7.40 3.73
CA ASP A 57 -17.55 -7.26 2.35
C ASP A 57 -17.09 -5.94 1.72
N ARG A 58 -17.12 -4.86 2.51
CA ARG A 58 -16.65 -3.54 2.06
C ARG A 58 -15.14 -3.54 1.79
N LYS A 59 -14.33 -4.26 2.59
CA LYS A 59 -12.90 -4.53 2.30
C LYS A 59 -12.71 -5.27 0.98
N GLY A 60 -13.57 -6.25 0.69
CA GLY A 60 -13.65 -6.94 -0.60
C GLY A 60 -13.93 -5.98 -1.76
N VAL A 61 -14.93 -5.11 -1.65
CA VAL A 61 -15.23 -4.07 -2.66
C VAL A 61 -14.09 -3.06 -2.79
N LEU A 62 -13.43 -2.69 -1.68
CA LEU A 62 -12.23 -1.84 -1.70
C LEU A 62 -11.09 -2.49 -2.49
N THR A 63 -11.02 -3.81 -2.63
CA THR A 63 -10.03 -4.45 -3.52
C THR A 63 -10.20 -3.99 -4.97
N THR A 64 -11.45 -3.77 -5.42
CA THR A 64 -11.74 -3.22 -6.75
C THR A 64 -11.39 -1.72 -6.82
N GLU A 65 -11.62 -0.97 -5.75
CA GLU A 65 -11.26 0.47 -5.69
C GLU A 65 -9.75 0.68 -5.64
N ILE A 66 -9.02 -0.17 -4.89
CA ILE A 66 -7.56 -0.21 -4.83
C ILE A 66 -6.98 -0.60 -6.19
N SER A 67 -7.58 -1.57 -6.90
CA SER A 67 -7.17 -1.87 -8.28
C SER A 67 -7.26 -0.63 -9.17
N ARG A 68 -8.35 0.14 -9.06
CA ARG A 68 -8.50 1.41 -9.81
C ARG A 68 -7.45 2.45 -9.42
N TYR A 69 -7.11 2.57 -8.13
CA TYR A 69 -6.02 3.45 -7.69
C TYR A 69 -4.67 2.98 -8.21
N ASN A 70 -4.42 1.67 -8.26
CA ASN A 70 -3.18 1.11 -8.81
C ASN A 70 -3.07 1.39 -10.31
N ASP A 71 -4.15 1.17 -11.07
CA ASP A 71 -4.19 1.51 -12.50
C ASP A 71 -3.90 3.02 -12.72
N GLN A 72 -4.48 3.88 -11.88
CA GLN A 72 -4.23 5.32 -11.91
C GLN A 72 -2.77 5.67 -11.54
N ILE A 73 -2.19 5.00 -10.55
CA ILE A 73 -0.79 5.17 -10.14
C ILE A 73 0.15 4.75 -11.28
N ASP A 74 -0.13 3.63 -11.95
CA ASP A 74 0.66 3.13 -13.06
C ASP A 74 0.61 4.08 -14.25
N GLN A 75 -0.60 4.57 -14.59
CA GLN A 75 -0.77 5.59 -15.63
C GLN A 75 0.03 6.86 -15.30
N LEU A 76 -0.13 7.42 -14.09
CA LEU A 76 0.58 8.63 -13.67
C LEU A 76 2.10 8.42 -13.63
N THR A 77 2.56 7.23 -13.23
CA THR A 77 3.97 6.86 -13.25
C THR A 77 4.52 6.86 -14.68
N GLY A 78 3.75 6.33 -15.63
CA GLY A 78 4.08 6.38 -17.06
C GLY A 78 4.13 7.81 -17.61
N GLU A 79 3.16 8.65 -17.25
CA GLU A 79 3.11 10.07 -17.65
C GLU A 79 4.32 10.86 -17.09
N VAL A 80 4.66 10.67 -15.81
CA VAL A 80 5.85 11.27 -15.18
C VAL A 80 7.13 10.84 -15.88
N ALA A 81 7.28 9.56 -16.21
CA ALA A 81 8.45 9.04 -16.92
C ALA A 81 8.59 9.64 -18.34
N ALA A 82 7.46 9.78 -19.06
CA ALA A 82 7.42 10.41 -20.37
C ALA A 82 7.80 11.90 -20.29
N LEU A 83 7.28 12.63 -19.30
CA LEU A 83 7.61 14.04 -19.08
C LEU A 83 9.08 14.25 -18.72
N ARG A 84 9.66 13.40 -17.86
CA ARG A 84 11.11 13.45 -17.55
C ARG A 84 11.97 13.21 -18.79
N THR A 85 11.57 12.26 -19.63
CA THR A 85 12.26 12.00 -20.90
C THR A 85 12.18 13.21 -21.84
N ARG A 86 11.00 13.84 -21.93
CA ARG A 86 10.82 15.06 -22.71
C ARG A 86 11.63 16.23 -22.15
N GLU A 87 11.65 16.42 -20.83
CA GLU A 87 12.45 17.45 -20.18
C GLU A 87 13.94 17.31 -20.53
N ALA A 88 14.49 16.10 -20.42
CA ALA A 88 15.87 15.81 -20.77
C ALA A 88 16.18 16.11 -22.24
N ALA A 89 15.27 15.72 -23.16
CA ALA A 89 15.42 16.00 -24.58
C ALA A 89 15.40 17.51 -24.90
N VAL A 90 14.47 18.27 -24.29
CA VAL A 90 14.39 19.72 -24.47
C VAL A 90 15.62 20.42 -23.88
N GLN A 91 16.12 19.95 -22.73
CA GLN A 91 17.35 20.46 -22.12
C GLN A 91 18.56 20.23 -23.04
N GLN A 92 18.72 19.02 -23.59
CA GLN A 92 19.81 18.73 -24.53
C GLN A 92 19.76 19.63 -25.77
N GLN A 93 18.56 19.85 -26.33
CA GLN A 93 18.39 20.74 -27.47
C GLN A 93 18.66 22.21 -27.12
N LEU A 94 18.37 22.64 -25.89
CA LEU A 94 18.70 23.97 -25.40
C LEU A 94 20.21 24.14 -25.30
N ASP A 95 20.91 23.17 -24.72
CA ASP A 95 22.37 23.20 -24.58
C ASP A 95 23.06 23.25 -25.95
N GLN A 96 22.56 22.47 -26.92
CA GLN A 96 23.05 22.52 -28.30
C GLN A 96 22.83 23.90 -28.94
N ALA A 97 21.63 24.46 -28.81
CA ALA A 97 21.32 25.78 -29.38
C ALA A 97 22.16 26.90 -28.74
N GLU A 98 22.46 26.80 -27.44
CA GLU A 98 23.35 27.75 -26.75
C GLU A 98 24.80 27.66 -27.24
N ALA A 99 25.30 26.44 -27.52
CA ALA A 99 26.61 26.24 -28.12
C ALA A 99 26.66 26.78 -29.56
N GLU A 100 25.63 26.53 -30.37
CA GLU A 100 25.49 27.08 -31.72
C GLU A 100 25.47 28.62 -31.68
N LEU A 101 24.70 29.22 -30.78
CA LEU A 101 24.67 30.67 -30.59
C LEU A 101 26.06 31.25 -30.25
N ALA A 102 26.83 30.57 -29.40
CA ALA A 102 28.18 31.01 -29.05
C ALA A 102 29.13 30.97 -30.26
N ALA A 103 29.05 29.92 -31.07
CA ALA A 103 29.82 29.80 -32.32
C ALA A 103 29.43 30.90 -33.33
N GLU A 104 28.14 31.11 -33.57
CA GLU A 104 27.66 32.16 -34.49
C GLU A 104 28.06 33.57 -34.03
N GLN A 105 28.08 33.83 -32.71
CA GLN A 105 28.56 35.10 -32.17
C GLN A 105 30.07 35.30 -32.34
N HIS A 106 30.84 34.22 -32.29
CA HIS A 106 32.27 34.24 -32.58
C HIS A 106 32.52 34.57 -34.06
N ASP A 107 31.83 33.87 -34.96
CA ASP A 107 31.94 34.09 -36.40
C ASP A 107 31.50 35.51 -36.80
N LEU A 108 30.42 35.99 -36.21
CA LEU A 108 29.93 37.36 -36.42
C LEU A 108 30.98 38.41 -36.01
N ARG A 109 31.74 38.16 -34.95
CA ARG A 109 32.84 39.05 -34.52
C ARG A 109 33.94 39.10 -35.58
N ILE A 110 34.37 37.92 -36.06
CA ILE A 110 35.40 37.80 -37.10
C ILE A 110 34.94 38.49 -38.40
N LEU A 111 33.68 38.26 -38.83
CA LEU A 111 33.12 38.89 -40.02
C LEU A 111 33.07 40.42 -39.89
N ARG A 112 32.63 40.95 -38.75
CA ARG A 112 32.63 42.40 -38.49
C ARG A 112 34.02 43.00 -38.53
N GLU A 113 35.00 42.34 -37.95
CA GLU A 113 36.40 42.80 -37.99
C GLU A 113 36.97 42.77 -39.41
N ARG A 114 36.70 41.72 -40.19
CA ARG A 114 37.11 41.62 -41.61
C ARG A 114 36.43 42.70 -42.46
N LEU A 115 35.14 42.91 -42.26
CA LEU A 115 34.38 43.94 -42.95
C LEU A 115 34.95 45.32 -42.65
N ALA A 116 35.19 45.64 -41.37
CA ALA A 116 35.78 46.92 -40.96
C ALA A 116 37.15 47.18 -41.63
N ARG A 117 38.04 46.17 -41.64
CA ARG A 117 39.34 46.28 -42.32
C ARG A 117 39.21 46.47 -43.84
N THR A 118 38.28 45.77 -44.47
CA THR A 118 38.12 45.83 -45.94
C THR A 118 37.47 47.14 -46.36
N VAL A 119 36.49 47.64 -45.58
CA VAL A 119 35.90 48.97 -45.77
C VAL A 119 36.97 50.04 -45.62
N LYS A 120 37.84 49.95 -44.61
CA LYS A 120 38.95 50.91 -44.43
C LYS A 120 39.91 50.91 -45.62
N ALA A 121 40.27 49.73 -46.14
CA ALA A 121 41.10 49.64 -47.34
C ALA A 121 40.43 50.24 -48.59
N LEU A 122 39.11 50.10 -48.72
CA LEU A 122 38.34 50.73 -49.78
C LEU A 122 38.32 52.26 -49.62
N GLU A 123 38.11 52.77 -48.40
CA GLU A 123 38.16 54.20 -48.09
C GLU A 123 39.51 54.81 -48.46
N ASP A 124 40.61 54.19 -48.00
CA ASP A 124 41.97 54.68 -48.30
C ASP A 124 42.23 54.69 -49.82
N ARG A 125 41.77 53.66 -50.53
CA ARG A 125 41.89 53.59 -51.99
C ARG A 125 41.08 54.67 -52.72
N LEU A 126 39.88 54.99 -52.25
CA LEU A 126 39.05 56.07 -52.81
C LEU A 126 39.70 57.44 -52.59
N VAL A 127 40.35 57.65 -51.45
CA VAL A 127 41.11 58.87 -51.17
C VAL A 127 42.31 58.99 -52.12
N ASP A 128 43.06 57.90 -52.34
CA ASP A 128 44.19 57.89 -53.28
C ASP A 128 43.75 58.25 -54.70
N ILE A 129 42.63 57.67 -55.17
CA ILE A 129 42.05 57.98 -56.49
C ILE A 129 41.65 59.46 -56.58
N TYR A 130 41.06 60.02 -55.51
CA TYR A 130 40.66 61.42 -55.48
C TYR A 130 41.85 62.40 -55.47
N MET A 131 42.94 62.06 -54.77
CA MET A 131 44.13 62.91 -54.67
C MET A 131 45.05 62.80 -55.89
N ALA A 132 45.06 61.66 -56.58
CA ALA A 132 45.77 61.46 -57.84
C ALA A 132 44.93 62.04 -58.99
N ASP A 133 45.14 63.32 -59.32
CA ASP A 133 44.56 63.99 -60.49
C ASP A 133 44.75 63.10 -61.74
N GLU A 134 43.71 62.39 -62.19
CA GLU A 134 43.87 61.18 -63.02
C GLU A 134 44.37 61.48 -64.45
N PRO A 135 45.56 61.00 -64.86
CA PRO A 135 45.84 60.82 -66.28
C PRO A 135 44.98 59.65 -66.81
N THR A 136 44.18 59.90 -67.84
CA THR A 136 43.43 58.85 -68.56
C THR A 136 44.32 57.68 -68.97
N ALA A 137 43.79 56.45 -69.03
CA ALA A 137 44.56 55.28 -69.49
C ALA A 137 45.25 55.52 -70.85
N ILE A 138 44.64 56.35 -71.70
CA ILE A 138 45.19 56.79 -72.97
C ILE A 138 46.39 57.73 -72.78
N SER A 139 46.36 58.68 -71.85
CA SER A 139 47.50 59.58 -71.58
C SER A 139 48.69 58.85 -70.95
N VAL A 140 48.45 57.89 -70.04
CA VAL A 140 49.54 57.09 -69.43
C VAL A 140 50.26 56.22 -70.46
N VAL A 141 49.52 55.70 -71.44
CA VAL A 141 50.07 54.91 -72.56
C VAL A 141 50.77 55.81 -73.59
N LEU A 142 50.25 57.03 -73.85
CA LEU A 142 50.86 57.99 -74.78
C LEU A 142 52.17 58.62 -74.25
N GLU A 143 52.37 58.67 -72.93
CA GLU A 143 53.60 59.15 -72.25
C GLU A 143 54.65 58.04 -72.03
N SER A 144 54.51 56.88 -72.67
CA SER A 144 55.44 55.77 -72.52
C SER A 144 56.66 55.88 -73.44
N ASP A 145 57.82 55.38 -72.98
CA ASP A 145 59.09 55.42 -73.71
C ASP A 145 59.24 54.26 -74.72
N GLY A 146 58.16 53.98 -75.48
CA GLY A 146 58.12 52.93 -76.50
C GLY A 146 57.11 51.81 -76.21
N TYR A 147 57.04 50.83 -77.13
CA TYR A 147 55.99 49.79 -77.13
C TYR A 147 55.99 48.89 -75.87
N ASP A 148 57.16 48.50 -75.36
CA ASP A 148 57.25 47.59 -74.21
C ASP A 148 56.84 48.25 -72.89
N ASP A 149 57.16 49.54 -72.73
CA ASP A 149 56.74 50.35 -71.58
C ASP A 149 55.23 50.66 -71.65
N ALA A 150 54.71 50.97 -72.85
CA ALA A 150 53.28 51.14 -73.10
C ALA A 150 52.45 49.92 -72.67
N LEU A 151 52.88 48.71 -73.08
CA LEU A 151 52.20 47.46 -72.77
C LEU A 151 52.26 47.15 -71.26
N SER A 152 53.42 47.38 -70.63
CA SER A 152 53.60 47.18 -69.20
C SER A 152 52.70 48.12 -68.38
N ARG A 153 52.66 49.41 -68.72
CA ARG A 153 51.81 50.41 -68.06
C ARG A 153 50.32 50.10 -68.23
N TYR A 154 49.90 49.64 -69.41
CA TYR A 154 48.53 49.18 -69.65
C TYR A 154 48.16 47.95 -68.78
N GLU A 155 49.05 46.96 -68.69
CA GLU A 155 48.83 45.78 -67.83
C GLU A 155 48.74 46.17 -66.35
N TYR A 156 49.56 47.12 -65.89
CA TYR A 156 49.47 47.64 -64.53
C TYR A 156 48.14 48.34 -64.24
N LEU A 157 47.65 49.18 -65.17
CA LEU A 157 46.35 49.84 -65.03
C LEU A 157 45.20 48.83 -64.96
N GLN A 158 45.20 47.80 -65.81
CA GLN A 158 44.20 46.72 -65.76
C GLN A 158 44.24 45.97 -64.43
N ARG A 159 45.42 45.58 -63.93
CA ARG A 159 45.57 44.92 -62.63
C ARG A 159 45.06 45.77 -61.47
N ILE A 160 45.20 47.09 -61.57
CA ILE A 160 44.69 48.04 -60.57
C ILE A 160 43.15 48.10 -60.60
N GLU A 161 42.56 48.18 -61.80
CA GLU A 161 41.10 48.18 -61.99
C GLU A 161 40.45 46.87 -61.49
N ASP A 162 41.06 45.73 -61.81
CA ASP A 162 40.65 44.41 -61.32
C ASP A 162 40.70 44.36 -59.79
N ARG A 163 41.80 44.84 -59.19
CA ARG A 163 41.95 44.87 -57.73
C ARG A 163 40.93 45.79 -57.07
N ASN A 164 40.61 46.94 -57.66
CA ASN A 164 39.61 47.87 -57.16
C ASN A 164 38.21 47.22 -57.16
N SER A 165 37.84 46.57 -58.27
CA SER A 165 36.58 45.83 -58.40
C SER A 165 36.50 44.66 -57.39
N GLU A 166 37.62 43.98 -57.16
CA GLU A 166 37.73 42.90 -56.17
C GLU A 166 37.47 43.40 -54.74
N ILE A 167 38.01 44.56 -54.34
CA ILE A 167 37.78 45.12 -53.00
C ILE A 167 36.30 45.46 -52.79
N VAL A 168 35.66 46.10 -53.78
CA VAL A 168 34.23 46.43 -53.72
C VAL A 168 33.38 45.15 -53.63
N GLY A 169 33.71 44.12 -54.42
CA GLY A 169 33.08 42.80 -54.36
C GLY A 169 33.20 42.18 -52.96
N ARG A 170 34.41 42.14 -52.39
CA ARG A 170 34.63 41.60 -51.03
C ARG A 170 33.87 42.36 -49.94
N VAL A 171 33.77 43.69 -50.03
CA VAL A 171 32.98 44.48 -49.06
C VAL A 171 31.50 44.09 -49.15
N ARG A 172 30.97 43.94 -50.37
CA ARG A 172 29.59 43.50 -50.59
C ARG A 172 29.34 42.12 -50.00
N ASP A 173 30.19 41.15 -50.32
CA ASP A 173 30.07 39.77 -49.84
C ASP A 173 30.15 39.71 -48.30
N LEU A 174 31.16 40.36 -47.69
CA LEU A 174 31.30 40.40 -46.23
C LEU A 174 30.11 41.10 -45.54
N ARG A 175 29.52 42.13 -46.16
CA ARG A 175 28.33 42.79 -45.63
C ARG A 175 27.13 41.86 -45.67
N ASP A 176 26.93 41.17 -46.78
CA ASP A 176 25.81 40.26 -46.98
C ASP A 176 25.95 39.02 -46.06
N ASP A 177 27.16 38.47 -45.90
CA ASP A 177 27.49 37.41 -44.93
C ASP A 177 27.27 37.86 -43.48
N THR A 178 27.68 39.09 -43.14
CA THR A 178 27.45 39.67 -41.81
C THR A 178 25.95 39.81 -41.54
N ALA A 179 25.18 40.32 -42.50
CA ALA A 179 23.73 40.47 -42.38
C ALA A 179 23.03 39.11 -42.22
N ALA A 180 23.42 38.11 -43.02
CA ALA A 180 22.92 36.74 -42.90
C ALA A 180 23.24 36.14 -41.53
N THR A 181 24.46 36.33 -41.02
CA THR A 181 24.88 35.83 -39.70
C THR A 181 24.13 36.52 -38.56
N VAL A 182 23.88 37.83 -38.66
CA VAL A 182 23.02 38.55 -37.69
C VAL A 182 21.60 37.98 -37.66
N ALA A 183 21.04 37.68 -38.84
CA ALA A 183 19.71 37.06 -38.93
C ALA A 183 19.69 35.66 -38.29
N ARG A 184 20.71 34.83 -38.52
CA ARG A 184 20.84 33.52 -37.86
C ARG A 184 20.95 33.63 -36.35
N VAL A 185 21.84 34.49 -35.83
CA VAL A 185 21.99 34.74 -34.37
C VAL A 185 20.66 35.14 -33.74
N ARG A 186 19.85 35.97 -34.42
CA ARG A 186 18.52 36.36 -33.95
C ARG A 186 17.58 35.17 -33.91
N ALA A 187 17.51 34.38 -34.99
CA ALA A 187 16.68 33.18 -35.05
C ALA A 187 17.08 32.14 -33.97
N THR A 188 18.38 31.92 -33.75
CA THR A 188 18.90 31.03 -32.70
C THR A 188 18.51 31.53 -31.30
N ARG A 189 18.58 32.85 -31.04
CA ARG A 189 18.09 33.43 -29.77
C ARG A 189 16.59 33.25 -29.56
N ASP A 190 15.79 33.45 -30.61
CA ASP A 190 14.34 33.25 -30.55
C ASP A 190 14.00 31.77 -30.29
N SER A 191 14.74 30.84 -30.91
CA SER A 191 14.65 29.40 -30.66
C SER A 191 15.00 29.02 -29.21
N ILE A 192 16.11 29.56 -28.67
CA ILE A 192 16.49 29.37 -27.26
C ILE A 192 15.39 29.87 -26.32
N ALA A 193 14.81 31.05 -26.58
CA ALA A 193 13.73 31.58 -25.78
C ALA A 193 12.49 30.66 -25.80
N ALA A 194 12.13 30.13 -26.97
CA ALA A 194 11.05 29.17 -27.12
C ALA A 194 11.32 27.85 -26.37
N LYS A 195 12.55 27.29 -26.47
CA LYS A 195 12.95 26.07 -25.75
C LYS A 195 12.94 26.26 -24.24
N ARG A 196 13.41 27.41 -23.73
CA ARG A 196 13.32 27.74 -22.29
C ARG A 196 11.88 27.83 -21.82
N ALA A 197 10.98 28.41 -22.62
CA ALA A 197 9.56 28.46 -22.31
C ALA A 197 8.90 27.06 -22.33
N GLU A 198 9.26 26.21 -23.29
CA GLU A 198 8.81 24.81 -23.33
C GLU A 198 9.30 24.04 -22.10
N LEU A 199 10.59 24.14 -21.77
CA LEU A 199 11.18 23.49 -20.60
C LEU A 199 10.49 23.90 -19.30
N ALA A 200 10.19 25.19 -19.13
CA ALA A 200 9.46 25.70 -17.96
C ALA A 200 8.04 25.09 -17.88
N ARG A 201 7.33 24.99 -19.00
CA ARG A 201 6.00 24.35 -19.06
C ARG A 201 6.07 22.86 -18.74
N THR A 202 7.05 22.15 -19.31
CA THR A 202 7.26 20.71 -19.04
C THR A 202 7.56 20.47 -17.56
N ARG A 203 8.39 21.31 -16.92
CA ARG A 203 8.66 21.23 -15.47
C ARG A 203 7.42 21.46 -14.62
N GLN A 204 6.61 22.46 -14.97
CA GLN A 204 5.36 22.73 -14.25
C GLN A 204 4.36 21.56 -14.40
N GLU A 205 4.26 20.97 -15.59
CA GLU A 205 3.41 19.80 -15.82
C GLU A 205 3.93 18.57 -15.07
N LEU A 206 5.25 18.36 -15.03
CA LEU A 206 5.89 17.30 -14.27
C LEU A 206 5.59 17.42 -12.77
N GLU A 207 5.77 18.60 -12.19
CA GLU A 207 5.47 18.87 -10.78
C GLU A 207 3.99 18.60 -10.46
N ALA A 208 3.08 19.04 -11.34
CA ALA A 208 1.65 18.78 -11.18
C ALA A 208 1.31 17.27 -11.24
N ARG A 209 1.96 16.50 -12.13
CA ARG A 209 1.77 15.05 -12.24
C ARG A 209 2.37 14.30 -11.06
N GLU A 210 3.53 14.71 -10.57
CA GLU A 210 4.13 14.14 -9.35
C GLU A 210 3.24 14.38 -8.12
N ALA A 211 2.70 15.59 -7.96
CA ALA A 211 1.73 15.88 -6.89
C ALA A 211 0.46 15.02 -7.00
N GLN A 212 -0.04 14.78 -8.22
CA GLN A 212 -1.18 13.89 -8.44
C GLN A 212 -0.87 12.43 -8.11
N LEU A 213 0.33 11.95 -8.46
CA LEU A 213 0.81 10.61 -8.14
C LEU A 213 0.90 10.40 -6.63
N ASP A 214 1.48 11.35 -5.90
CA ASP A 214 1.58 11.29 -4.45
C ASP A 214 0.20 11.34 -3.79
N ALA A 215 -0.71 12.17 -4.30
CA ALA A 215 -2.09 12.20 -3.83
C ALA A 215 -2.82 10.88 -4.09
N ALA A 216 -2.60 10.22 -5.23
CA ALA A 216 -3.20 8.92 -5.55
C ALA A 216 -2.66 7.82 -4.61
N ARG A 217 -1.35 7.79 -4.37
CA ARG A 217 -0.71 6.88 -3.41
C ARG A 217 -1.21 7.09 -1.98
N ALA A 218 -1.38 8.34 -1.56
CA ALA A 218 -1.93 8.68 -0.25
C ALA A 218 -3.40 8.23 -0.12
N ARG A 219 -4.24 8.43 -1.15
CA ARG A 219 -5.62 7.96 -1.15
C ARG A 219 -5.72 6.45 -1.02
N SER A 220 -4.91 5.70 -1.78
CA SER A 220 -4.87 4.24 -1.71
C SER A 220 -4.51 3.75 -0.30
N ARG A 221 -3.44 4.30 0.30
CA ARG A 221 -3.05 3.97 1.68
C ARG A 221 -4.13 4.30 2.72
N ASN A 222 -4.72 5.49 2.63
CA ASN A 222 -5.76 5.93 3.56
C ASN A 222 -7.07 5.15 3.41
N ALA A 223 -7.38 4.66 2.21
CA ALA A 223 -8.55 3.80 1.98
C ALA A 223 -8.37 2.45 2.69
N LEU A 224 -7.18 1.84 2.60
CA LEU A 224 -6.85 0.59 3.27
C LEU A 224 -6.88 0.75 4.80
N ALA A 225 -6.15 1.75 5.33
CA ALA A 225 -6.01 1.97 6.77
C ALA A 225 -7.37 2.17 7.48
N ARG A 226 -8.28 2.97 6.90
CA ARG A 226 -9.61 3.21 7.52
C ARG A 226 -10.46 1.95 7.62
N VAL A 227 -10.31 1.03 6.67
CA VAL A 227 -11.10 -0.21 6.65
C VAL A 227 -10.49 -1.24 7.58
N ASP A 228 -9.16 -1.32 7.62
CA ASP A 228 -8.46 -2.17 8.60
C ASP A 228 -8.77 -1.71 10.04
N ASP A 229 -8.62 -0.42 10.37
CA ASP A 229 -8.95 0.13 11.69
C ASP A 229 -10.42 -0.15 12.10
N HIS A 230 -11.34 -0.11 11.14
CA HIS A 230 -12.77 -0.37 11.41
C HIS A 230 -13.06 -1.86 11.62
N VAL A 231 -12.41 -2.73 10.86
CA VAL A 231 -12.51 -4.19 11.04
C VAL A 231 -11.92 -4.56 12.39
N ASP A 232 -10.73 -4.08 12.73
CA ASP A 232 -10.07 -4.38 14.01
C ASP A 232 -10.96 -3.96 15.20
N HIS A 233 -11.53 -2.75 15.16
CA HIS A 233 -12.42 -2.29 16.23
C HIS A 233 -13.71 -3.13 16.35
N LEU A 234 -14.29 -3.56 15.22
CA LEU A 234 -15.46 -4.44 15.24
C LEU A 234 -15.11 -5.85 15.72
N GLU A 235 -13.92 -6.35 15.43
CA GLU A 235 -13.41 -7.62 15.95
C GLU A 235 -13.21 -7.54 17.48
N ASP A 236 -12.67 -6.44 17.99
CA ASP A 236 -12.55 -6.16 19.42
C ASP A 236 -13.93 -6.09 20.11
N ASP A 237 -14.89 -5.36 19.52
CA ASP A 237 -16.27 -5.25 20.03
C ASP A 237 -16.96 -6.63 20.11
N VAL A 238 -16.82 -7.44 19.06
CA VAL A 238 -17.37 -8.81 19.01
C VAL A 238 -16.71 -9.67 20.09
N SER A 239 -15.39 -9.63 20.19
CA SER A 239 -14.61 -10.34 21.21
C SER A 239 -15.07 -10.00 22.63
N ASP A 240 -15.27 -8.71 22.93
CA ASP A 240 -15.69 -8.27 24.25
C ASP A 240 -17.13 -8.68 24.61
N ILE A 241 -18.03 -8.72 23.62
CA ILE A 241 -19.39 -9.23 23.82
C ILE A 241 -19.35 -10.75 24.05
N GLU A 242 -18.53 -11.48 23.30
CA GLU A 242 -18.36 -12.94 23.46
C GLU A 242 -17.80 -13.30 24.84
N LYS A 243 -16.79 -12.56 25.33
CA LYS A 243 -16.27 -12.71 26.71
C LYS A 243 -17.38 -12.57 27.75
N LYS A 244 -18.25 -11.57 27.60
CA LYS A 244 -19.35 -11.31 28.55
C LYS A 244 -20.38 -12.44 28.53
N ILE A 245 -20.71 -12.97 27.35
CA ILE A 245 -21.62 -14.12 27.21
C ILE A 245 -21.00 -15.36 27.86
N GLN A 246 -19.71 -15.62 27.63
CA GLN A 246 -19.03 -16.78 28.20
C GLN A 246 -18.93 -16.68 29.73
N GLN A 247 -18.66 -15.49 30.29
CA GLN A 247 -18.69 -15.25 31.73
C GLN A 247 -20.09 -15.46 32.32
N GLN A 248 -21.14 -14.99 31.63
CA GLN A 248 -22.53 -15.24 32.06
C GLN A 248 -22.88 -16.73 32.02
N LEU A 249 -22.45 -17.46 30.99
CA LEU A 249 -22.63 -18.91 30.87
C LEU A 249 -21.88 -19.66 31.97
N MET A 250 -20.64 -19.29 32.28
CA MET A 250 -19.88 -19.91 33.38
C MET A 250 -20.51 -19.62 34.75
N ALA A 251 -20.96 -18.39 34.98
CA ALA A 251 -21.68 -18.00 36.20
C ALA A 251 -23.03 -18.73 36.33
N ALA A 252 -23.76 -18.92 35.22
CA ALA A 252 -25.03 -19.64 35.18
C ALA A 252 -24.87 -21.17 35.28
N SER A 253 -23.76 -21.72 34.80
CA SER A 253 -23.46 -23.16 34.80
C SER A 253 -22.85 -23.66 36.12
N GLY A 254 -22.39 -22.76 37.00
CA GLY A 254 -21.78 -23.11 38.28
C GLY A 254 -20.47 -23.90 38.17
N VAL A 255 -19.84 -23.92 36.99
CA VAL A 255 -18.60 -24.66 36.74
C VAL A 255 -17.42 -23.81 37.22
N THR A 256 -17.04 -23.98 38.48
CA THR A 256 -15.69 -23.60 38.93
C THR A 256 -14.66 -24.45 38.19
N ALA A 257 -13.62 -23.82 37.62
CA ALA A 257 -12.49 -24.50 36.98
C ALA A 257 -12.05 -25.70 37.83
N LEU A 258 -12.31 -26.91 37.33
CA LEU A 258 -12.03 -28.13 38.06
C LEU A 258 -10.50 -28.29 38.18
N PRO A 259 -9.98 -28.79 39.32
CA PRO A 259 -8.57 -29.14 39.41
C PRO A 259 -8.23 -30.13 38.29
N ALA A 260 -7.12 -29.88 37.59
CA ALA A 260 -6.64 -30.74 36.51
C ALA A 260 -6.45 -32.18 37.05
N GLY A 261 -7.42 -33.04 36.80
CA GLY A 261 -7.40 -34.44 37.22
C GLY A 261 -6.31 -35.23 36.48
N PRO A 262 -6.18 -36.54 36.75
CA PRO A 262 -5.23 -37.37 36.01
C PRO A 262 -5.52 -37.30 34.50
N VAL A 263 -4.47 -37.23 33.69
CA VAL A 263 -4.59 -37.17 32.23
C VAL A 263 -5.25 -38.46 31.72
N GLN A 264 -6.25 -38.30 30.86
CA GLN A 264 -7.03 -39.39 30.31
C GLN A 264 -6.39 -39.91 29.02
N GLY A 265 -6.54 -41.21 28.76
CA GLY A 265 -6.17 -41.79 27.46
C GLY A 265 -7.15 -41.34 26.38
N GLY A 266 -6.64 -41.10 25.17
CA GLY A 266 -7.43 -40.77 23.99
C GLY A 266 -7.47 -41.91 22.97
N GLN A 267 -7.82 -41.57 21.73
CA GLN A 267 -7.90 -42.49 20.60
C GLN A 267 -6.64 -42.45 19.73
N ALA A 268 -6.49 -43.41 18.81
CA ALA A 268 -5.38 -43.45 17.85
C ALA A 268 -3.95 -43.33 18.45
N GLY A 269 -3.79 -43.76 19.72
CA GLY A 269 -2.54 -43.67 20.45
C GLY A 269 -2.21 -42.28 21.02
N PHE A 270 -3.21 -41.41 21.20
CA PHE A 270 -3.07 -40.10 21.84
C PHE A 270 -3.49 -40.15 23.32
N ILE A 271 -3.07 -39.13 24.08
CA ILE A 271 -3.59 -38.80 25.41
C ILE A 271 -4.16 -37.38 25.39
N TRP A 272 -4.99 -37.07 26.37
CA TRP A 272 -5.40 -35.69 26.60
C TRP A 272 -4.22 -34.81 27.00
N PRO A 273 -4.07 -33.60 26.45
CA PRO A 273 -2.96 -32.72 26.79
C PRO A 273 -3.13 -32.06 28.18
N VAL A 274 -4.39 -31.86 28.60
CA VAL A 274 -4.82 -31.42 29.94
C VAL A 274 -6.18 -32.08 30.25
N ASN A 275 -6.59 -32.10 31.53
CA ASN A 275 -7.88 -32.67 31.93
C ASN A 275 -8.80 -31.54 32.43
N GLY A 276 -9.77 -31.16 31.59
CA GLY A 276 -10.77 -30.13 31.89
C GLY A 276 -11.96 -30.21 30.92
N PRO A 277 -13.05 -29.47 31.20
CA PRO A 277 -14.17 -29.39 30.29
C PRO A 277 -13.77 -28.69 28.98
N ILE A 278 -14.27 -29.20 27.86
CA ILE A 278 -14.25 -28.48 26.59
C ILE A 278 -15.25 -27.34 26.70
N VAL A 279 -14.77 -26.11 26.58
CA VAL A 279 -15.61 -24.90 26.57
C VAL A 279 -15.87 -24.39 25.15
N SER A 280 -15.14 -24.93 24.16
CA SER A 280 -15.18 -24.53 22.75
C SER A 280 -14.71 -25.72 21.88
N GLY A 281 -15.53 -26.27 20.98
CA GLY A 281 -15.15 -27.44 20.14
C GLY A 281 -14.35 -27.09 18.87
N PHE A 282 -14.22 -27.96 17.88
CA PHE A 282 -13.70 -27.60 16.55
C PHE A 282 -14.80 -27.09 15.61
N GLY A 283 -14.43 -26.31 14.58
CA GLY A 283 -15.31 -26.00 13.45
C GLY A 283 -15.66 -24.52 13.30
N MET A 284 -16.53 -24.24 12.32
CA MET A 284 -16.96 -22.87 12.03
C MET A 284 -17.73 -22.28 13.20
N ARG A 285 -17.24 -21.14 13.70
CA ARG A 285 -17.90 -20.33 14.69
C ARG A 285 -17.86 -18.90 14.24
N TRP A 286 -19.05 -18.30 14.16
CA TRP A 286 -19.12 -16.84 14.06
C TRP A 286 -18.35 -16.28 12.85
N GLY A 287 -18.40 -16.98 11.72
CA GLY A 287 -17.71 -16.60 10.47
C GLY A 287 -16.21 -16.95 10.41
N ARG A 288 -15.63 -17.50 11.48
CA ARG A 288 -14.22 -17.92 11.54
C ARG A 288 -14.10 -19.41 11.86
N MET A 289 -13.11 -20.07 11.24
CA MET A 289 -12.80 -21.45 11.58
C MET A 289 -12.09 -21.51 12.93
N HIS A 290 -12.66 -22.21 13.91
CA HIS A 290 -11.95 -22.59 15.12
C HIS A 290 -11.16 -23.86 14.84
N ASN A 291 -9.84 -23.72 14.74
CA ASN A 291 -8.93 -24.76 14.26
C ASN A 291 -8.60 -25.83 15.33
N GLY A 292 -9.18 -25.75 16.52
CA GLY A 292 -8.91 -26.65 17.63
C GLY A 292 -10.08 -26.82 18.58
N VAL A 293 -9.80 -27.28 19.79
CA VAL A 293 -10.71 -27.30 20.93
C VAL A 293 -10.12 -26.51 22.09
N ASP A 294 -10.95 -25.80 22.84
CA ASP A 294 -10.53 -25.07 24.04
C ASP A 294 -10.92 -25.86 25.28
N ILE A 295 -9.92 -26.24 26.07
CA ILE A 295 -10.08 -27.04 27.29
C ILE A 295 -9.80 -26.13 28.48
N ALA A 296 -10.85 -25.78 29.23
CA ALA A 296 -10.73 -24.85 30.34
C ALA A 296 -10.10 -25.50 31.57
N VAL A 297 -8.93 -25.01 31.97
CA VAL A 297 -8.20 -25.42 33.18
C VAL A 297 -7.44 -24.21 33.74
N PRO A 298 -7.17 -24.13 35.04
CA PRO A 298 -6.49 -22.98 35.63
C PRO A 298 -5.11 -22.69 35.01
N ALA A 299 -4.70 -21.43 34.97
CA ALA A 299 -3.33 -21.05 34.59
C ALA A 299 -2.29 -21.79 35.44
N GLY A 300 -1.16 -22.12 34.81
CA GLY A 300 -0.10 -22.91 35.41
C GLY A 300 -0.33 -24.42 35.37
N THR A 301 -1.48 -24.89 34.87
CA THR A 301 -1.71 -26.33 34.65
C THR A 301 -0.67 -26.87 33.65
N PRO A 302 0.08 -27.94 33.96
CA PRO A 302 1.03 -28.52 33.01
C PRO A 302 0.34 -29.08 31.77
N ILE A 303 0.82 -28.66 30.59
CA ILE A 303 0.40 -29.15 29.28
C ILE A 303 1.31 -30.30 28.88
N ARG A 304 0.73 -31.44 28.51
CA ARG A 304 1.46 -32.64 28.10
C ARG A 304 1.44 -32.85 26.59
N ALA A 305 2.53 -33.40 26.06
CA ALA A 305 2.56 -33.90 24.69
C ALA A 305 1.53 -35.02 24.52
N ALA A 306 0.54 -34.80 23.66
CA ALA A 306 -0.54 -35.74 23.40
C ALA A 306 -0.05 -37.03 22.73
N LYS A 307 1.10 -37.00 22.05
CA LYS A 307 1.77 -38.14 21.42
C LYS A 307 3.29 -37.88 21.34
N ASP A 308 4.09 -38.94 21.23
CA ASP A 308 5.54 -38.83 21.01
C ASP A 308 5.87 -38.18 19.67
N GLY A 309 6.96 -37.42 19.61
CA GLY A 309 7.32 -36.67 18.41
C GLY A 309 8.53 -35.76 18.60
N THR A 310 8.68 -34.78 17.73
CA THR A 310 9.71 -33.74 17.81
C THR A 310 9.07 -32.37 17.75
N ILE A 311 9.50 -31.45 18.61
CA ILE A 311 9.02 -30.06 18.59
C ILE A 311 9.43 -29.45 17.24
N ALA A 312 8.42 -29.13 16.43
CA ALA A 312 8.60 -28.47 15.14
C ALA A 312 8.94 -26.99 15.35
N PHE A 313 8.23 -26.35 16.28
CA PHE A 313 8.52 -25.00 16.75
C PHE A 313 7.85 -24.74 18.11
N ALA A 314 8.39 -23.73 18.81
CA ALA A 314 7.79 -23.08 19.97
C ALA A 314 7.93 -21.57 19.77
N GLU A 315 6.84 -20.92 19.37
CA GLU A 315 6.80 -19.51 18.97
C GLU A 315 6.22 -18.65 20.09
N SER A 316 6.87 -17.53 20.37
CA SER A 316 6.36 -16.53 21.31
C SER A 316 5.12 -15.83 20.77
N GLU A 317 4.37 -15.18 21.66
CA GLU A 317 3.21 -14.34 21.29
C GLU A 317 3.54 -13.29 20.21
N ALA A 318 4.76 -12.74 20.20
CA ALA A 318 5.19 -11.78 19.18
C ALA A 318 5.33 -12.40 17.77
N GLU A 319 5.53 -13.72 17.68
CA GLU A 319 5.74 -14.46 16.44
C GLU A 319 4.42 -15.08 15.92
N SER A 320 3.59 -15.59 16.82
CA SER A 320 2.38 -16.36 16.52
C SER A 320 1.08 -15.53 16.56
N GLY A 321 1.14 -14.30 17.07
CA GLY A 321 0.01 -13.38 17.18
C GLY A 321 -1.13 -13.94 18.05
N GLY A 322 -2.31 -14.12 17.45
CA GLY A 322 -3.53 -14.51 18.16
C GLY A 322 -3.45 -15.85 18.91
N TYR A 323 -2.53 -16.75 18.55
CA TYR A 323 -2.29 -18.01 19.27
C TYR A 323 -1.55 -17.83 20.60
N GLY A 324 -0.88 -16.69 20.82
CA GLY A 324 -0.01 -16.49 21.98
C GLY A 324 1.17 -17.46 21.96
N ASN A 325 1.77 -17.76 23.11
CA ASN A 325 2.84 -18.75 23.14
C ASN A 325 2.33 -20.11 22.62
N PHE A 326 2.97 -20.60 21.56
CA PHE A 326 2.43 -21.66 20.71
C PHE A 326 3.48 -22.73 20.41
N THR A 327 3.23 -23.95 20.87
CA THR A 327 4.09 -25.11 20.59
C THR A 327 3.41 -26.00 19.57
N CYS A 328 4.15 -26.50 18.57
CA CYS A 328 3.69 -27.59 17.71
C CYS A 328 4.68 -28.76 17.72
N ILE A 329 4.16 -29.98 17.80
CA ILE A 329 4.93 -31.23 17.79
C ILE A 329 4.60 -31.99 16.50
N ASP A 330 5.63 -32.32 15.73
CA ASP A 330 5.54 -33.22 14.59
C ASP A 330 5.66 -34.69 15.06
N HIS A 331 4.65 -35.49 14.71
CA HIS A 331 4.57 -36.92 15.03
C HIS A 331 4.96 -37.80 13.83
N GLY A 332 5.40 -37.20 12.72
CA GLY A 332 5.73 -37.88 11.47
C GLY A 332 4.51 -38.15 10.59
N GLY A 333 4.76 -38.43 9.30
CA GLY A 333 3.69 -38.75 8.34
C GLY A 333 2.72 -37.59 8.06
N GLY A 334 3.13 -36.35 8.32
CA GLY A 334 2.32 -35.14 8.16
C GLY A 334 1.35 -34.87 9.32
N LEU A 335 1.42 -35.64 10.42
CA LEU A 335 0.57 -35.49 11.59
C LEU A 335 1.26 -34.62 12.64
N ALA A 336 0.59 -33.57 13.12
CA ALA A 336 1.09 -32.70 14.18
C ALA A 336 0.03 -32.37 15.23
N THR A 337 0.46 -32.06 16.44
CA THR A 337 -0.39 -31.45 17.48
C THR A 337 0.14 -30.08 17.85
N CYS A 338 -0.76 -29.14 18.13
CA CYS A 338 -0.40 -27.78 18.47
C CYS A 338 -1.13 -27.29 19.73
N TYR A 339 -0.46 -26.47 20.52
CA TYR A 339 -0.82 -26.10 21.89
C TYR A 339 -0.64 -24.60 22.06
N ALA A 340 -1.72 -23.85 22.22
CA ALA A 340 -1.69 -22.39 22.27
C ALA A 340 -2.05 -21.81 23.64
N HIS A 341 -1.94 -20.48 23.75
CA HIS A 341 -2.21 -19.68 24.94
C HIS A 341 -1.36 -20.06 26.17
N GLN A 342 -0.16 -20.60 25.94
CA GLN A 342 0.70 -21.06 27.03
C GLN A 342 1.23 -19.88 27.87
N SER A 343 1.23 -19.98 29.20
CA SER A 343 1.88 -18.97 30.04
C SER A 343 3.41 -19.03 29.94
N SER A 344 3.95 -20.23 29.73
CA SER A 344 5.39 -20.48 29.55
C SER A 344 5.66 -21.83 28.90
N PHE A 345 6.83 -21.97 28.28
CA PHE A 345 7.33 -23.22 27.72
C PHE A 345 8.14 -24.01 28.75
N ALA A 346 8.02 -25.33 28.74
CA ALA A 346 8.88 -26.23 29.50
C ALA A 346 9.97 -26.85 28.62
N ILE A 347 9.65 -27.12 27.34
CA ILE A 347 10.57 -27.65 26.34
C ILE A 347 10.32 -26.90 25.04
N THR A 348 11.36 -26.39 24.39
CA THR A 348 11.24 -25.55 23.17
C THR A 348 11.86 -26.18 21.93
N SER A 349 12.61 -27.29 22.06
CA SER A 349 13.21 -28.00 20.93
C SER A 349 13.53 -29.45 21.29
N GLY A 350 13.70 -30.28 20.26
CA GLY A 350 14.09 -31.69 20.41
C GLY A 350 12.92 -32.66 20.47
N SER A 351 13.23 -33.93 20.71
CA SER A 351 12.24 -35.01 20.80
C SER A 351 11.56 -35.03 22.17
N VAL A 352 10.27 -35.36 22.16
CA VAL A 352 9.41 -35.48 23.34
C VAL A 352 8.65 -36.80 23.31
N GLN A 353 8.45 -37.40 24.46
CA GLN A 353 7.60 -38.58 24.63
C GLN A 353 6.17 -38.16 24.97
N GLN A 354 5.21 -39.02 24.63
CA GLN A 354 3.83 -38.86 25.08
C GLN A 354 3.78 -38.69 26.60
N GLY A 355 3.12 -37.63 27.07
CA GLY A 355 3.00 -37.31 28.50
C GLY A 355 4.06 -36.34 29.05
N ASP A 356 5.12 -36.06 28.29
CA ASP A 356 6.12 -35.06 28.68
C ASP A 356 5.48 -33.68 28.79
N VAL A 357 5.89 -32.91 29.80
CA VAL A 357 5.38 -31.54 29.99
C VAL A 357 6.10 -30.62 29.01
N ILE A 358 5.34 -29.98 28.14
CA ILE A 358 5.86 -29.09 27.08
C ILE A 358 5.65 -27.60 27.39
N GLY A 359 4.76 -27.29 28.33
CA GLY A 359 4.58 -25.95 28.86
C GLY A 359 3.42 -25.90 29.84
N TYR A 360 2.91 -24.70 30.08
CA TYR A 360 1.90 -24.46 31.10
C TYR A 360 0.75 -23.64 30.54
N VAL A 361 -0.47 -23.98 30.92
CA VAL A 361 -1.68 -23.24 30.53
C VAL A 361 -1.57 -21.79 31.00
N GLY A 362 -2.08 -20.87 30.21
CA GLY A 362 -2.14 -19.46 30.52
C GLY A 362 -3.23 -18.77 29.73
N CYS A 363 -3.00 -17.50 29.43
CA CYS A 363 -3.89 -16.69 28.64
C CYS A 363 -3.13 -15.63 27.83
N THR A 364 -2.16 -16.08 27.03
CA THR A 364 -1.37 -15.22 26.12
C THR A 364 -2.00 -15.15 24.73
N GLY A 365 -1.78 -14.08 23.96
CA GLY A 365 -2.43 -13.88 22.67
C GLY A 365 -3.92 -13.55 22.84
N HIS A 366 -4.76 -14.00 21.91
CA HIS A 366 -6.20 -13.75 21.96
C HIS A 366 -6.90 -14.79 22.85
N CYS A 367 -6.81 -14.61 24.17
CA CYS A 367 -7.40 -15.51 25.15
C CYS A 367 -8.41 -14.80 26.09
N TYR A 368 -9.47 -15.52 26.46
CA TYR A 368 -10.65 -14.99 27.18
C TYR A 368 -10.84 -15.51 28.61
N GLY A 369 -9.87 -16.30 29.08
CA GLY A 369 -9.83 -16.96 30.38
C GLY A 369 -8.92 -18.17 30.28
N ASP A 370 -8.36 -18.65 31.39
CA ASP A 370 -7.36 -19.72 31.34
C ASP A 370 -7.91 -21.00 30.67
N HIS A 371 -7.29 -21.38 29.56
CA HIS A 371 -7.60 -22.61 28.82
C HIS A 371 -6.43 -23.03 27.94
N LEU A 372 -6.43 -24.29 27.52
CA LEU A 372 -5.58 -24.76 26.43
C LEU A 372 -6.37 -24.77 25.13
N HIS A 373 -5.90 -24.05 24.12
CA HIS A 373 -6.32 -24.27 22.74
C HIS A 373 -5.47 -25.41 22.14
N PHE A 374 -6.12 -26.51 21.78
CA PHE A 374 -5.47 -27.72 21.27
C PHE A 374 -5.92 -28.02 19.85
N GLU A 375 -4.96 -28.17 18.94
CA GLU A 375 -5.23 -28.54 17.56
C GLU A 375 -4.56 -29.87 17.18
N VAL A 376 -5.18 -30.59 16.24
CA VAL A 376 -4.55 -31.67 15.49
C VAL A 376 -4.48 -31.22 14.03
N ARG A 377 -3.33 -31.40 13.39
CA ARG A 377 -3.10 -31.01 12.00
C ARG A 377 -2.65 -32.19 11.15
N ILE A 378 -3.15 -32.27 9.92
CA ILE A 378 -2.72 -33.20 8.87
C ILE A 378 -2.22 -32.39 7.68
N ASN A 379 -0.95 -32.55 7.33
CA ASN A 379 -0.27 -31.81 6.25
C ASN A 379 -0.44 -30.29 6.39
N GLY A 380 -0.39 -29.78 7.63
CA GLY A 380 -0.54 -28.36 7.94
C GLY A 380 -1.98 -27.87 8.10
N SER A 381 -2.99 -28.64 7.67
CA SER A 381 -4.41 -28.29 7.82
C SER A 381 -4.98 -28.82 9.13
N ALA A 382 -5.69 -27.96 9.88
CA ALA A 382 -6.37 -28.35 11.10
C ALA A 382 -7.54 -29.30 10.85
N VAL A 383 -7.68 -30.31 11.71
CA VAL A 383 -8.77 -31.29 11.72
C VAL A 383 -9.37 -31.38 13.11
N ASP A 384 -10.59 -31.92 13.22
CA ASP A 384 -11.29 -32.04 14.51
C ASP A 384 -10.49 -32.89 15.52
N PRO A 385 -9.96 -32.29 16.61
CA PRO A 385 -9.20 -33.01 17.63
C PRO A 385 -10.01 -34.09 18.35
N MET A 386 -11.35 -34.01 18.34
CA MET A 386 -12.21 -34.98 19.02
C MET A 386 -12.14 -36.39 18.42
N GLY A 387 -11.61 -36.55 17.20
CA GLY A 387 -11.30 -37.86 16.63
C GLY A 387 -10.06 -38.54 17.24
N TYR A 388 -9.27 -37.81 18.03
CA TYR A 388 -8.00 -38.25 18.62
C TYR A 388 -8.05 -38.25 20.15
N LEU A 389 -8.89 -37.43 20.76
CA LEU A 389 -9.06 -37.33 22.20
C LEU A 389 -10.06 -38.35 22.77
#